data_AF-T1BWL4-F1
#
_entry.id   AF-T1BWL4-F1
#
_cell.length_a   1.000
_cell.length_b   1.000
_cell.length_c   1.000
_cell.angle_alpha   90.00
_cell.angle_beta   90.00
_cell.angle_gamma   90.00
#
_symmetry.space_group_name_H-M   'P 1'
#
loop_
_entity.id
_entity.type
_entity.pdbx_description
1 polymer ?
#
loop_
_entity_poly.entity_id
_entity_poly.type
_entity_poly.pdbx_seq_one_letter_code
_entity_poly.pdbx_strand_id
1 'polypeptide(L)'
;MLVAAQLCGIEQVFKVGGAQAIAALAYGTETLPKVEKIFGPGNAWVTAAKQAAAADPLGAACDMPAGPSEVMVIADESASAEFVAADLLAQAEHDVNAQSILVTPSAQLAQAVSSAVARQTDTLSRRAILDRSLAASRCIVVADLAAALEVANAYAAEHLL
;
A
#
# COMPACT_ATOMS: atom_id res chain seq x y z
N MET A 1 -11.70 15.08 -5.98
CA MET A 1 -10.36 15.73 -6.06
C MET A 1 -10.45 17.25 -6.00
N LEU A 2 -11.16 17.96 -6.89
CA LEU A 2 -11.19 19.44 -6.87
C LEU A 2 -11.73 20.04 -5.57
N VAL A 3 -12.80 19.45 -4.99
CA VAL A 3 -13.32 19.88 -3.68
C VAL A 3 -12.26 19.72 -2.58
N ALA A 4 -11.57 18.57 -2.55
CA ALA A 4 -10.49 18.34 -1.59
C ALA A 4 -9.33 19.33 -1.78
N ALA A 5 -8.92 19.59 -3.03
CA ALA A 5 -7.89 20.57 -3.37
C ALA A 5 -8.27 21.96 -2.85
N GLN A 6 -9.52 22.39 -3.08
CA GLN A 6 -10.03 23.67 -2.59
C GLN A 6 -10.04 23.74 -1.05
N LEU A 7 -10.50 22.69 -0.37
CA LEU A 7 -10.52 22.64 1.09
C LEU A 7 -9.12 22.66 1.72
N CYS A 8 -8.12 22.10 1.03
CA CYS A 8 -6.73 22.11 1.45
C CYS A 8 -5.96 23.37 1.01
N GLY A 9 -6.61 24.34 0.34
CA GLY A 9 -5.96 25.57 -0.12
C GLY A 9 -4.98 25.37 -1.27
N ILE A 10 -5.15 24.33 -2.09
CA ILE A 10 -4.33 24.13 -3.29
C ILE A 10 -4.62 25.24 -4.31
N GLU A 11 -3.61 26.00 -4.67
CA GLU A 11 -3.73 27.20 -5.52
C GLU A 11 -3.88 26.87 -7.01
N GLN A 12 -3.25 25.79 -7.47
CA GLN A 12 -3.18 25.45 -8.90
C GLN A 12 -3.47 23.96 -9.13
N VAL A 13 -4.34 23.67 -10.10
CA VAL A 13 -4.66 22.30 -10.52
C VAL A 13 -4.52 22.19 -12.03
N PHE A 14 -3.70 21.25 -12.48
CA PHE A 14 -3.42 21.03 -13.90
C PHE A 14 -4.02 19.70 -14.37
N LYS A 15 -4.59 19.67 -15.57
CA LYS A 15 -5.15 18.47 -16.19
C LYS A 15 -4.05 17.66 -16.90
N VAL A 16 -3.10 17.15 -16.13
CA VAL A 16 -1.98 16.32 -16.60
C VAL A 16 -1.75 15.17 -15.62
N GLY A 17 -1.32 14.01 -16.11
CA GLY A 17 -1.03 12.84 -15.28
C GLY A 17 0.11 12.01 -15.87
N GLY A 18 0.57 10.99 -15.15
CA GLY A 18 1.64 10.09 -15.61
C GLY A 18 3.04 10.70 -15.52
N ALA A 19 4.00 10.06 -16.19
CA ALA A 19 5.41 10.48 -16.20
C ALA A 19 5.59 11.93 -16.71
N GLN A 20 4.79 12.35 -17.68
CA GLN A 20 4.81 13.72 -18.21
C GLN A 20 4.39 14.78 -17.19
N ALA A 21 3.49 14.45 -16.24
CA ALA A 21 3.16 15.36 -15.14
C ALA A 21 4.36 15.55 -14.21
N ILE A 22 5.07 14.45 -13.92
CA ILE A 22 6.27 14.48 -13.08
C ILE A 22 7.38 15.28 -13.75
N ALA A 23 7.62 15.07 -15.05
CA ALA A 23 8.60 15.84 -15.80
C ALA A 23 8.25 17.35 -15.81
N ALA A 24 6.98 17.68 -16.07
CA ALA A 24 6.54 19.07 -16.07
C ALA A 24 6.71 19.75 -14.71
N LEU A 25 6.46 19.03 -13.60
CA LEU A 25 6.72 19.55 -12.25
C LEU A 25 8.21 19.64 -11.93
N ALA A 26 9.03 18.68 -12.38
CA ALA A 26 10.45 18.64 -12.07
C ALA A 26 11.28 19.69 -12.83
N TYR A 27 10.89 20.00 -14.06
CA TYR A 27 11.66 20.86 -14.97
C TYR A 27 10.94 22.16 -15.36
N GLY A 28 9.64 22.27 -15.11
CA GLY A 28 8.82 23.39 -15.53
C GLY A 28 8.42 23.31 -17.01
N THR A 29 7.34 24.00 -17.37
CA THR A 29 6.91 24.27 -18.74
C THR A 29 6.46 25.73 -18.86
N GLU A 30 5.97 26.16 -20.02
CA GLU A 30 5.37 27.47 -20.19
C GLU A 30 4.14 27.69 -19.30
N THR A 31 3.50 26.61 -18.83
CA THR A 31 2.28 26.66 -18.00
C THR A 31 2.48 26.13 -16.58
N LEU A 32 3.32 25.09 -16.40
CA LEU A 32 3.55 24.48 -15.09
C LEU A 32 4.86 25.03 -14.51
N PRO A 33 4.85 25.65 -13.32
CA PRO A 33 6.08 26.06 -12.68
C PRO A 33 6.89 24.83 -12.25
N LYS A 34 8.23 24.95 -12.30
CA LYS A 34 9.11 23.99 -11.65
C LYS A 34 8.87 24.02 -10.14
N VAL A 35 8.83 22.84 -9.51
CA VAL A 35 8.76 22.68 -8.04
C VAL A 35 10.04 22.09 -7.49
N GLU A 36 10.28 22.30 -6.19
CA GLU A 36 11.44 21.76 -5.49
C GLU A 36 11.26 20.29 -5.08
N LYS A 37 10.02 19.88 -4.79
CA LYS A 37 9.70 18.52 -4.31
C LYS A 37 8.35 18.03 -4.80
N ILE A 38 8.29 16.77 -5.25
CA ILE A 38 7.08 16.12 -5.78
C ILE A 38 6.60 15.02 -4.82
N PHE A 39 5.31 15.05 -4.49
CA PHE A 39 4.65 14.12 -3.58
C PHE A 39 3.58 13.28 -4.28
N GLY A 40 3.33 12.10 -3.72
CA GLY A 40 2.20 11.25 -4.07
C GLY A 40 2.61 10.00 -4.84
N PRO A 41 1.96 8.86 -4.58
CA PRO A 41 2.20 7.62 -5.29
C PRO A 41 1.60 7.66 -6.70
N GLY A 42 2.00 6.71 -7.53
CA GLY A 42 1.41 6.50 -8.84
C GLY A 42 1.79 5.14 -9.42
N ASN A 43 1.42 4.90 -10.67
CA ASN A 43 1.80 3.66 -11.36
C ASN A 43 3.32 3.61 -11.63
N ALA A 44 3.79 2.49 -12.20
CA ALA A 44 5.20 2.26 -12.50
C ALA A 44 5.88 3.42 -13.28
N TRP A 45 5.15 4.08 -14.20
CA TRP A 45 5.68 5.21 -14.96
C TRP A 45 5.87 6.46 -14.11
N VAL A 46 4.94 6.74 -13.21
CA VAL A 46 5.05 7.86 -12.25
C VAL A 46 6.22 7.61 -11.31
N THR A 47 6.33 6.39 -10.77
CA THR A 47 7.43 6.01 -9.86
C THR A 47 8.79 6.13 -10.55
N ALA A 48 8.94 5.57 -11.76
CA ALA A 48 10.18 5.66 -12.52
C ALA A 48 10.53 7.11 -12.87
N ALA A 49 9.55 7.94 -13.24
CA ALA A 49 9.78 9.35 -13.52
C ALA A 49 10.21 10.14 -12.28
N LYS A 50 9.63 9.86 -11.11
CA LYS A 50 10.04 10.49 -9.83
C LYS A 50 11.47 10.12 -9.46
N GLN A 51 11.84 8.85 -9.63
CA GLN A 51 13.20 8.38 -9.38
C GLN A 51 14.20 9.04 -10.33
N ALA A 52 13.89 9.10 -11.63
CA ALA A 52 14.73 9.75 -12.62
C ALA A 52 14.91 11.25 -12.32
N ALA A 53 13.82 11.96 -12.01
CA ALA A 53 13.87 13.38 -11.65
C ALA A 53 14.67 13.63 -10.36
N ALA A 54 14.53 12.77 -9.34
CA ALA A 54 15.26 12.93 -8.08
C ALA A 54 16.76 12.60 -8.19
N ALA A 55 17.15 11.78 -9.18
CA ALA A 55 18.55 11.45 -9.45
C ALA A 55 19.26 12.53 -10.30
N ASP A 56 18.51 13.37 -11.00
CA ASP A 56 19.03 14.47 -11.82
C ASP A 56 19.26 15.72 -10.95
N PRO A 57 20.48 16.29 -10.89
CA PRO A 57 20.74 17.55 -10.17
C PRO A 57 19.88 18.73 -10.62
N LEU A 58 19.35 18.70 -11.84
CA LEU A 58 18.45 19.73 -12.37
C LEU A 58 16.97 19.39 -12.19
N GLY A 59 16.65 18.19 -11.69
CA GLY A 59 15.28 17.77 -11.42
C GLY A 59 14.75 18.30 -10.09
N ALA A 60 13.75 17.61 -9.55
CA ALA A 60 13.11 17.91 -8.28
C ALA A 60 13.26 16.71 -7.33
N ALA A 61 13.32 16.98 -6.02
CA ALA A 61 13.31 15.93 -5.03
C ALA A 61 11.97 15.14 -5.06
N CYS A 62 11.98 13.89 -4.64
CA CYS A 62 10.77 13.13 -4.37
C CYS A 62 10.62 12.85 -2.87
N ASP A 63 9.41 12.52 -2.44
CA ASP A 63 9.07 12.10 -1.07
C ASP A 63 9.77 10.80 -0.65
N MET A 64 9.35 9.66 -1.20
CA MET A 64 9.90 8.34 -0.91
C MET A 64 9.73 7.43 -2.14
N PRO A 65 10.57 6.39 -2.30
CA PRO A 65 10.34 5.36 -3.31
C PRO A 65 8.98 4.71 -3.07
N ALA A 66 8.19 4.52 -4.13
CA ALA A 66 6.95 3.76 -4.04
C ALA A 66 7.23 2.26 -4.19
N GLY A 67 6.47 1.44 -3.46
CA GLY A 67 6.46 -0.02 -3.56
C GLY A 67 5.01 -0.54 -3.57
N PRO A 68 4.83 -1.87 -3.66
CA PRO A 68 3.53 -2.48 -3.35
C PRO A 68 3.09 -2.08 -1.94
N SER A 69 1.79 -1.95 -1.75
CA SER A 69 1.24 -1.59 -0.45
C SER A 69 1.10 -2.84 0.42
N GLU A 70 1.33 -2.71 1.73
CA GLU A 70 1.43 -3.88 2.62
C GLU A 70 0.67 -3.72 3.95
N VAL A 71 0.13 -4.82 4.48
CA VAL A 71 -0.38 -4.92 5.86
C VAL A 71 0.12 -6.19 6.53
N MET A 72 0.53 -6.06 7.79
CA MET A 72 0.79 -7.17 8.69
C MET A 72 -0.13 -7.06 9.90
N VAL A 73 -0.85 -8.14 10.20
CA VAL A 73 -1.65 -8.26 11.42
C VAL A 73 -0.97 -9.25 12.36
N ILE A 74 -0.65 -8.82 13.58
CA ILE A 74 -0.24 -9.70 14.67
C ILE A 74 -1.46 -9.95 15.56
N ALA A 75 -1.89 -11.22 15.66
CA ALA A 75 -3.08 -11.55 16.43
C ALA A 75 -2.87 -12.77 17.32
N ASP A 76 -3.26 -12.68 18.58
CA ASP A 76 -3.35 -13.82 19.50
C ASP A 76 -4.75 -14.46 19.47
N GLU A 77 -4.93 -15.55 20.22
CA GLU A 77 -6.19 -16.30 20.27
C GLU A 77 -7.41 -15.49 20.75
N SER A 78 -7.22 -14.31 21.35
CA SER A 78 -8.33 -13.45 21.77
C SER A 78 -8.91 -12.63 20.61
N ALA A 79 -8.21 -12.54 19.48
CA ALA A 79 -8.63 -11.74 18.34
C ALA A 79 -9.84 -12.34 17.62
N SER A 80 -10.69 -11.45 17.09
CA SER A 80 -11.79 -11.84 16.22
C SER A 80 -11.27 -12.23 14.84
N ALA A 81 -11.42 -13.49 14.45
CA ALA A 81 -11.03 -13.96 13.12
C ALA A 81 -11.74 -13.22 11.98
N GLU A 82 -12.97 -12.72 12.22
CA GLU A 82 -13.73 -11.95 11.23
C GLU A 82 -13.12 -10.56 11.00
N PHE A 83 -12.62 -9.91 12.05
CA PHE A 83 -12.00 -8.59 11.94
C PHE A 83 -10.63 -8.69 11.29
N VAL A 84 -9.81 -9.65 11.74
CA VAL A 84 -8.50 -9.91 11.11
C VAL A 84 -8.66 -10.21 9.62
N ALA A 85 -9.63 -11.04 9.24
CA ALA A 85 -9.90 -11.33 7.83
C ALA A 85 -10.30 -10.08 7.04
N ALA A 86 -11.15 -9.22 7.61
CA ALA A 86 -11.57 -7.98 6.96
C ALA A 86 -10.40 -7.02 6.74
N ASP A 87 -9.50 -6.87 7.73
CA ASP A 87 -8.31 -6.01 7.60
C ASP A 87 -7.35 -6.52 6.53
N LEU A 88 -7.12 -7.84 6.48
CA LEU A 88 -6.29 -8.46 5.44
C LEU A 88 -6.89 -8.26 4.03
N LEU A 89 -8.21 -8.37 3.91
CA LEU A 89 -8.93 -8.20 2.63
C LEU A 89 -9.00 -6.74 2.19
N ALA A 90 -9.14 -5.79 3.11
CA ALA A 90 -9.11 -4.36 2.82
C ALA A 90 -7.80 -3.95 2.14
N GLN A 91 -6.69 -4.54 2.56
CA GLN A 91 -5.41 -4.36 1.88
C GLN A 91 -5.35 -5.11 0.54
N ALA A 92 -5.78 -6.37 0.51
CA ALA A 92 -5.65 -7.23 -0.66
C ALA A 92 -6.48 -6.74 -1.87
N GLU A 93 -7.56 -5.98 -1.65
CA GLU A 93 -8.36 -5.41 -2.75
C GLU A 93 -7.73 -4.18 -3.41
N HIS A 94 -6.68 -3.61 -2.81
CA HIS A 94 -6.09 -2.35 -3.26
C HIS A 94 -5.38 -2.50 -4.62
N ASP A 95 -4.48 -3.49 -4.74
CA ASP A 95 -3.70 -3.78 -5.96
C ASP A 95 -3.37 -5.29 -6.07
N VAL A 96 -3.13 -5.78 -7.29
CA VAL A 96 -2.76 -7.20 -7.52
C VAL A 96 -1.43 -7.60 -6.88
N ASN A 97 -0.58 -6.63 -6.57
CA ASN A 97 0.69 -6.83 -5.89
C ASN A 97 0.62 -6.47 -4.40
N ALA A 98 -0.55 -6.07 -3.88
CA ALA A 98 -0.69 -5.79 -2.46
C ALA A 98 -0.41 -7.05 -1.63
N GLN A 99 0.21 -6.87 -0.47
CA GLN A 99 0.61 -7.98 0.39
C GLN A 99 -0.10 -7.90 1.73
N SER A 100 -0.75 -9.00 2.12
CA SER A 100 -1.40 -9.14 3.42
C SER A 100 -0.78 -10.30 4.19
N ILE A 101 -0.35 -10.06 5.42
CA ILE A 101 0.34 -11.05 6.25
C ILE A 101 -0.36 -11.17 7.60
N LEU A 102 -0.72 -12.38 8.00
CA LEU A 102 -1.09 -12.69 9.39
C LEU A 102 0.11 -13.34 10.08
N VAL A 103 0.45 -12.87 11.27
CA VAL A 103 1.40 -13.52 12.17
C VAL A 103 0.69 -13.83 13.48
N THR A 104 0.69 -15.09 13.92
CA THR A 104 -0.06 -15.48 15.13
C THR A 104 0.62 -16.65 15.85
N PRO A 105 0.60 -16.69 17.19
CA PRO A 105 1.01 -17.88 17.92
C PRO A 105 -0.05 -19.00 17.90
N SER A 106 -1.28 -18.70 17.45
CA SER A 106 -2.41 -19.62 17.48
C SER A 106 -2.70 -20.22 16.11
N ALA A 107 -2.35 -21.51 15.95
CA ALA A 107 -2.73 -22.27 14.77
C ALA A 107 -4.25 -22.36 14.57
N GLN A 108 -5.01 -22.33 15.66
CA GLN A 108 -6.48 -22.32 15.61
C GLN A 108 -7.01 -21.01 15.03
N LEU A 109 -6.46 -19.88 15.47
CA LEU A 109 -6.81 -18.57 14.91
C LEU A 109 -6.44 -18.48 13.43
N ALA A 110 -5.23 -18.93 13.06
CA ALA A 110 -4.79 -18.97 11.66
C ALA A 110 -5.81 -19.67 10.75
N GLN A 111 -6.29 -20.84 11.16
CA GLN A 111 -7.29 -21.60 10.41
C GLN A 111 -8.65 -20.88 10.36
N ALA A 112 -9.06 -20.27 11.48
CA ALA A 112 -10.31 -19.51 11.55
C ALA A 112 -10.28 -18.28 10.63
N VAL A 113 -9.18 -17.54 10.62
CA VAL A 113 -8.96 -16.38 9.73
C VAL A 113 -8.95 -16.83 8.28
N SER A 114 -8.21 -17.88 7.92
CA SER A 114 -8.20 -18.40 6.54
C SER A 114 -9.60 -18.76 6.04
N SER A 115 -10.42 -19.35 6.92
CA SER A 115 -11.81 -19.68 6.60
C SER A 115 -12.68 -18.43 6.47
N ALA A 116 -12.47 -17.41 7.30
CA ALA A 116 -13.17 -16.13 7.22
C ALA A 116 -12.81 -15.34 5.96
N VAL A 117 -11.52 -15.28 5.60
CA VAL A 117 -11.02 -14.70 4.34
C VAL A 117 -11.74 -15.34 3.16
N ALA A 118 -11.79 -16.68 3.08
CA ALA A 118 -12.47 -17.38 1.99
C ALA A 118 -13.96 -16.98 1.88
N ARG A 119 -14.69 -16.99 3.00
CA ARG A 119 -16.12 -16.60 3.03
C ARG A 119 -16.34 -15.13 2.64
N GLN A 120 -15.54 -14.22 3.19
CA GLN A 120 -15.70 -12.79 2.93
C GLN A 120 -15.30 -12.44 1.50
N THR A 121 -14.35 -13.15 0.89
CA THR A 121 -13.95 -12.92 -0.51
C THR A 121 -15.11 -13.19 -1.48
N ASP A 122 -16.04 -14.08 -1.15
CA ASP A 122 -17.20 -14.39 -2.00
C ASP A 122 -18.21 -13.25 -2.12
N THR A 123 -18.20 -12.27 -1.20
CA THR A 123 -19.10 -11.12 -1.24
C THR A 123 -18.48 -9.87 -1.88
N LEU A 124 -17.17 -9.89 -2.16
CA LEU A 124 -16.43 -8.73 -2.67
C LEU A 124 -16.42 -8.67 -4.20
N SER A 125 -16.56 -7.46 -4.75
CA SER A 125 -16.72 -7.22 -6.19
C SER A 125 -15.41 -7.31 -6.99
N ARG A 126 -14.25 -7.13 -6.35
CA ARG A 126 -12.92 -7.05 -7.00
C ARG A 126 -12.19 -8.40 -7.03
N ARG A 127 -12.90 -9.49 -7.35
CA ARG A 127 -12.40 -10.86 -7.18
C ARG A 127 -11.08 -11.17 -7.89
N ALA A 128 -10.91 -10.72 -9.14
CA ALA A 128 -9.68 -10.97 -9.90
C ALA A 128 -8.42 -10.31 -9.28
N ILE A 129 -8.58 -9.20 -8.55
CA ILE A 129 -7.47 -8.56 -7.83
C ILE A 129 -7.19 -9.35 -6.56
N LEU A 130 -8.24 -9.64 -5.79
CA LEU A 130 -8.17 -10.40 -4.55
C LEU A 130 -7.49 -11.76 -4.73
N ASP A 131 -7.90 -12.55 -5.74
CA ASP A 131 -7.32 -13.88 -5.96
C ASP A 131 -5.81 -13.82 -6.22
N ARG A 132 -5.33 -12.77 -6.90
CA ARG A 132 -3.90 -12.57 -7.18
C ARG A 132 -3.13 -12.09 -5.96
N SER A 133 -3.65 -11.09 -5.25
CA SER A 133 -3.02 -10.57 -4.03
C SER A 133 -2.97 -11.64 -2.94
N LEU A 134 -4.08 -12.36 -2.70
CA LEU A 134 -4.18 -13.43 -1.70
C LEU A 134 -3.23 -14.60 -1.99
N ALA A 135 -2.89 -14.87 -3.25
CA ALA A 135 -1.87 -15.88 -3.59
C ALA A 135 -0.46 -15.48 -3.13
N ALA A 136 -0.17 -14.18 -3.03
CA ALA A 136 1.07 -13.63 -2.49
C ALA A 136 1.02 -13.45 -0.96
N SER A 137 -0.16 -13.39 -0.36
CA SER A 137 -0.37 -13.29 1.09
C SER A 137 0.17 -14.48 1.87
N ARG A 138 0.45 -14.27 3.17
CA ARG A 138 1.03 -15.29 4.05
C ARG A 138 0.31 -15.33 5.40
N CYS A 139 0.16 -16.53 5.94
CA CYS A 139 -0.20 -16.74 7.33
C CYS A 139 0.94 -17.49 8.01
N ILE A 140 1.55 -16.87 9.01
CA ILE A 140 2.76 -17.35 9.68
C ILE A 140 2.39 -17.68 11.13
N VAL A 141 2.48 -18.97 11.46
CA VAL A 141 2.29 -19.41 12.85
C VAL A 141 3.64 -19.41 13.54
N VAL A 142 3.73 -18.72 14.68
CA VAL A 142 4.95 -18.58 15.48
C VAL A 142 4.79 -19.22 16.86
N ALA A 143 5.86 -19.27 17.64
CA ALA A 143 5.81 -19.88 18.98
C ALA A 143 5.04 -19.02 19.99
N ASP A 144 5.24 -17.70 19.95
CA ASP A 144 4.66 -16.73 20.87
C ASP A 144 4.64 -15.33 20.24
N LEU A 145 4.10 -14.35 20.96
CA LEU A 145 4.06 -12.96 20.51
C LEU A 145 5.45 -12.32 20.39
N ALA A 146 6.45 -12.77 21.14
CA ALA A 146 7.80 -12.24 21.01
C ALA A 146 8.40 -12.61 19.63
N ALA A 147 8.23 -13.86 19.21
CA ALA A 147 8.59 -14.30 17.87
C ALA A 147 7.79 -13.57 16.77
N ALA A 148 6.52 -13.23 17.03
CA ALA A 148 5.74 -12.41 16.09
C ALA A 148 6.36 -11.02 15.88
N LEU A 149 6.84 -10.40 16.96
CA LEU A 149 7.52 -9.10 16.89
C LEU A 149 8.87 -9.20 16.16
N GLU A 150 9.60 -10.30 16.30
CA GLU A 150 10.82 -10.54 15.52
C GLU A 150 10.53 -10.60 14.01
N VAL A 151 9.45 -11.29 13.62
CA VAL A 151 8.98 -11.34 12.22
C VAL A 151 8.62 -9.94 11.73
N ALA A 152 7.85 -9.18 12.51
CA ALA A 152 7.44 -7.83 12.14
C ALA A 152 8.63 -6.87 11.98
N ASN A 153 9.61 -6.95 12.87
CA ASN A 153 10.82 -6.14 12.80
C ASN A 153 11.69 -6.51 11.58
N ALA A 154 11.81 -7.80 11.27
CA ALA A 154 12.57 -8.25 10.12
C ALA A 154 11.90 -7.87 8.79
N TYR A 155 10.57 -7.84 8.77
CA TYR A 155 9.77 -7.54 7.58
C TYR A 155 9.60 -6.03 7.35
N ALA A 156 9.41 -5.24 8.42
CA ALA A 156 9.18 -3.78 8.39
C ALA A 156 7.96 -3.37 7.55
N ALA A 157 6.78 -3.87 7.92
CA ALA A 157 5.52 -3.62 7.21
C ALA A 157 5.14 -2.13 7.17
N GLU A 158 4.50 -1.72 6.07
CA GLU A 158 3.92 -0.37 5.93
C GLU A 158 2.83 -0.11 6.98
N HIS A 159 1.90 -1.05 7.13
CA HIS A 159 0.87 -1.04 8.16
C HIS A 159 1.04 -2.25 9.08
N LEU A 160 1.14 -1.99 10.39
CA LEU A 160 1.18 -3.02 11.43
C LEU A 160 -0.05 -2.87 12.32
N LEU A 161 -0.84 -3.94 12.43
CA LEU A 161 -2.04 -4.03 13.26
C LEU A 161 -1.85 -5.07 14.36
#